data_AF-A0A2E2Q3P1-F1
#
_entry.id   AF-A0A2E2Q3P1-F1
#
_cell.length_a   1.000
_cell.length_b   1.000
_cell.length_c   1.000
_cell.angle_alpha   90.00
_cell.angle_beta   90.00
_cell.angle_gamma   90.00
#
_symmetry.space_group_name_H-M   'P 1'
#
loop_
_entity.id
_entity.type
_entity.pdbx_description
1 polymer ?
#
loop_
_entity_poly.entity_id
_entity_poly.type
_entity_poly.pdbx_seq_one_letter_code
_entity_poly.pdbx_strand_id
1 'polypeptide(L)'
;MVGMGTTVRAEPARFFDGGAGEEPPRRDRPPRIVLERRAQGDQEVFALLRRIGYADRHLGDLVVPADVGTSTTDLTSVPSVFAWLVPRTGRHLPAALVHDALVADADEPAYLTAQGRQVDRVEADRVFRDAMADTGTGVVRRWLAWSAVTLATLVVAPRVQLPWGAVEGWWRRGVAVLSLLLIAWLGWCASWDLVDRSAPLAVPVPWVPEGEWLEELAHGAAGAIVVPLLLGLLWGRFRMAGAVLGVGLALLLHVTVLVGVLTLLYRGVEAVATRVPLLAGAVVVGGVAASVVLVLDALV
;
A
#
# COMPACT_ATOMS: atom_id res chain seq x y z
N MET A 1 1.57 -33.36 10.95
CA MET A 1 1.11 -33.35 9.55
C MET A 1 -0.04 -32.35 9.46
N VAL A 2 0.28 -31.07 9.31
CA VAL A 2 -0.66 -29.94 9.36
C VAL A 2 -0.99 -29.57 7.91
N GLY A 3 -2.27 -29.63 7.54
CA GLY A 3 -2.75 -29.38 6.19
C GLY A 3 -2.32 -28.00 5.69
N MET A 4 -1.54 -27.97 4.60
CA MET A 4 -1.29 -26.77 3.82
C MET A 4 -2.63 -26.18 3.39
N GLY A 5 -2.84 -24.91 3.75
CA GLY A 5 -4.06 -24.18 3.50
C GLY A 5 -4.54 -24.31 2.06
N THR A 6 -5.82 -24.62 1.93
CA THR A 6 -6.59 -24.50 0.70
C THR A 6 -6.24 -23.17 0.02
N THR A 7 -5.56 -23.24 -1.12
CA THR A 7 -5.55 -22.13 -2.07
C THR A 7 -7.00 -21.81 -2.38
N VAL A 8 -7.51 -20.70 -1.84
CA VAL A 8 -8.82 -20.16 -2.24
C VAL A 8 -8.79 -20.07 -3.76
N ARG A 9 -9.60 -20.92 -4.41
CA ARG A 9 -9.67 -20.98 -5.86
C ARG A 9 -10.19 -19.63 -6.33
N ALA A 10 -9.54 -19.03 -7.32
CA ALA A 10 -10.04 -17.78 -7.89
C ALA A 10 -11.46 -18.01 -8.41
N GLU A 11 -12.40 -17.17 -8.01
CA GLU A 11 -13.79 -17.19 -8.45
C GLU A 11 -14.14 -15.84 -9.13
N PRO A 12 -13.61 -15.56 -10.35
CA PRO A 12 -13.88 -14.28 -11.02
C PRO A 12 -15.37 -14.03 -11.28
N ALA A 13 -16.17 -15.10 -11.36
CA ALA A 13 -17.61 -15.05 -11.53
C ALA A 13 -18.38 -14.40 -10.37
N ARG A 14 -17.71 -14.09 -9.25
CA ARG A 14 -18.30 -13.29 -8.16
C ARG A 14 -18.39 -11.82 -8.51
N PHE A 15 -17.61 -11.36 -9.49
CA PHE A 15 -17.81 -10.06 -10.10
C PHE A 15 -18.83 -10.16 -11.23
N PHE A 16 -19.71 -9.17 -11.29
CA PHE A 16 -20.77 -9.12 -12.29
C PHE A 16 -21.07 -7.69 -12.73
N ASP A 17 -21.85 -7.56 -13.79
CA ASP A 17 -22.28 -6.26 -14.31
C ASP A 17 -23.28 -5.60 -13.34
N GLY A 18 -22.90 -4.47 -12.72
CA GLY A 18 -23.77 -3.73 -11.80
C GLY A 18 -24.80 -2.84 -12.51
N GLY A 19 -24.77 -2.78 -13.84
CA GLY A 19 -25.65 -1.91 -14.63
C GLY A 19 -25.24 -0.43 -14.60
N ALA A 20 -25.99 0.41 -15.31
CA ALA A 20 -25.80 1.86 -15.36
C ALA A 20 -27.15 2.58 -15.40
N GLY A 21 -27.28 3.71 -14.68
CA GLY A 21 -28.54 4.43 -14.55
C GLY A 21 -29.66 3.53 -14.00
N GLU A 22 -30.77 3.42 -14.75
CA GLU A 22 -31.90 2.56 -14.40
C GLU A 22 -31.69 1.07 -14.73
N GLU A 23 -30.60 0.71 -15.44
CA GLU A 23 -30.33 -0.69 -15.79
C GLU A 23 -30.02 -1.50 -14.51
N PRO A 24 -30.76 -2.59 -14.23
CA PRO A 24 -30.57 -3.37 -13.02
C PRO A 24 -29.27 -4.19 -13.08
N PRO A 25 -28.69 -4.54 -11.92
CA PRO A 25 -27.53 -5.42 -11.85
C PRO A 25 -27.84 -6.81 -12.42
N ARG A 26 -26.88 -7.40 -13.14
CA ARG A 26 -27.00 -8.69 -13.85
C ARG A 26 -25.86 -9.63 -13.51
N ARG A 27 -26.14 -10.63 -12.66
CA ARG A 27 -25.19 -11.66 -12.22
C ARG A 27 -24.73 -12.62 -13.33
N ASP A 28 -25.52 -12.75 -14.38
CA ASP A 28 -25.23 -13.60 -15.55
C ASP A 28 -24.18 -12.97 -16.49
N ARG A 29 -23.83 -11.70 -16.29
CA ARG A 29 -22.90 -10.97 -17.16
C ARG A 29 -21.58 -10.68 -16.46
N PRO A 30 -20.45 -10.76 -17.19
CA PRO A 30 -19.16 -10.39 -16.65
C PRO A 30 -19.12 -8.90 -16.28
N PRO A 31 -18.27 -8.49 -15.34
CA PRO A 31 -18.16 -7.09 -14.93
C PRO A 31 -17.70 -6.23 -16.11
N ARG A 32 -18.29 -5.04 -16.23
CA ARG A 32 -17.89 -4.03 -17.23
C ARG A 32 -17.45 -2.76 -16.51
N ILE A 33 -16.18 -2.43 -16.67
CA ILE A 33 -15.59 -1.22 -16.12
C ILE A 33 -15.63 -0.14 -17.20
N VAL A 34 -16.38 0.93 -16.95
CA VAL A 34 -16.46 2.10 -17.84
C VAL A 34 -16.12 3.32 -17.01
N LEU A 35 -14.99 3.94 -17.31
CA LEU A 35 -14.44 5.07 -16.58
C LEU A 35 -14.41 6.29 -17.50
N GLU A 36 -14.89 7.41 -17.01
CA GLU A 36 -14.75 8.72 -17.64
C GLU A 36 -13.67 9.51 -16.90
N ARG A 37 -12.60 9.88 -17.61
CA ARG A 37 -11.57 10.78 -17.06
C ARG A 37 -12.13 12.19 -17.01
N ARG A 38 -12.12 12.79 -15.81
CA ARG A 38 -12.48 14.17 -15.52
C ARG A 38 -11.25 14.91 -14.99
N ALA A 39 -11.07 16.15 -15.43
CA ALA A 39 -10.04 17.03 -14.89
C ALA A 39 -10.64 17.85 -13.74
N GLN A 40 -10.10 17.71 -12.53
CA GLN A 40 -10.49 18.52 -11.38
C GLN A 40 -9.25 19.29 -10.88
N GLY A 41 -9.09 20.51 -11.39
CA GLY A 41 -7.87 21.30 -11.16
C GLY A 41 -6.65 20.63 -11.79
N ASP A 42 -5.62 20.39 -10.99
CA ASP A 42 -4.36 19.73 -11.40
C ASP A 42 -4.39 18.19 -11.16
N GLN A 43 -5.55 17.65 -10.75
CA GLN A 43 -5.71 16.21 -10.49
C GLN A 43 -6.61 15.54 -11.52
N GLU A 44 -6.21 14.34 -11.92
CA GLU A 44 -7.01 13.44 -12.74
C GLU A 44 -7.94 12.63 -11.85
N VAL A 45 -9.23 12.74 -12.10
CA VAL A 45 -10.26 12.01 -11.35
C VAL A 45 -11.06 11.18 -12.35
N PHE A 46 -11.47 9.98 -11.97
CA PHE A 46 -12.23 9.09 -12.85
C PHE A 46 -13.63 8.86 -12.28
N ALA A 47 -14.65 9.16 -13.07
CA ALA A 47 -16.03 8.82 -12.74
C ALA A 47 -16.34 7.41 -13.24
N LEU A 48 -16.86 6.56 -12.36
CA LEU A 48 -17.29 5.21 -12.72
C LEU A 48 -18.69 5.27 -13.32
N LEU A 49 -18.80 5.24 -14.66
CA LEU A 49 -20.07 5.38 -15.39
C LEU A 49 -20.94 4.12 -15.36
N ARG A 50 -20.36 2.98 -15.01
CA ARG A 50 -21.06 1.70 -14.92
C ARG A 50 -20.69 1.00 -13.63
N ARG A 51 -21.71 0.58 -12.88
CA ARG A 51 -21.54 -0.04 -11.57
C ARG A 51 -20.89 -1.42 -11.72
N ILE A 52 -20.11 -1.79 -10.71
CA ILE A 52 -19.50 -3.09 -10.55
C ILE A 52 -20.26 -3.82 -9.45
N GLY A 53 -20.75 -5.02 -9.78
CA GLY A 53 -21.31 -5.94 -8.82
C GLY A 53 -20.23 -6.86 -8.26
N TYR A 54 -20.21 -7.05 -6.95
CA TYR A 54 -19.38 -8.04 -6.27
C TYR A 54 -20.20 -8.81 -5.24
N ALA A 55 -20.31 -10.12 -5.43
CA ALA A 55 -20.96 -11.01 -4.48
C ALA A 55 -19.99 -11.33 -3.33
N ASP A 56 -20.03 -10.54 -2.25
CA ASP A 56 -19.22 -10.79 -1.06
C ASP A 56 -19.78 -11.95 -0.22
N ARG A 57 -18.89 -12.68 0.44
CA ARG A 57 -19.24 -13.87 1.26
C ARG A 57 -20.01 -13.51 2.53
N HIS A 58 -19.88 -12.29 3.03
CA HIS A 58 -20.41 -11.87 4.34
C HIS A 58 -21.44 -10.74 4.22
N LEU A 59 -21.30 -9.86 3.24
CA LEU A 59 -22.18 -8.71 3.01
C LEU A 59 -23.25 -8.98 1.93
N GLY A 60 -23.14 -10.09 1.19
CA GLY A 60 -24.01 -10.37 0.05
C GLY A 60 -23.60 -9.55 -1.17
N ASP A 61 -24.57 -9.15 -1.99
CA ASP A 61 -24.29 -8.38 -3.21
C ASP A 61 -23.99 -6.93 -2.89
N LEU A 62 -22.78 -6.52 -3.25
CA LEU A 62 -22.33 -5.14 -3.26
C LEU A 62 -22.41 -4.65 -4.70
N VAL A 63 -23.21 -3.62 -4.95
CA VAL A 63 -23.26 -2.94 -6.24
C VAL A 63 -22.74 -1.54 -6.03
N VAL A 64 -21.60 -1.25 -6.65
CA VAL A 64 -20.84 -0.01 -6.43
C VAL A 64 -20.60 0.76 -7.74
N PRO A 65 -20.64 2.09 -7.73
CA PRO A 65 -20.98 2.94 -6.60
C PRO A 65 -22.49 2.91 -6.33
N ALA A 66 -22.91 3.36 -5.14
CA ALA A 66 -24.33 3.48 -4.82
C ALA A 66 -25.00 4.52 -5.75
N ASP A 67 -24.29 5.62 -6.03
CA ASP A 67 -24.70 6.66 -6.98
C ASP A 67 -23.59 6.94 -8.00
N VAL A 68 -23.90 6.67 -9.26
CA VAL A 68 -22.99 6.83 -10.41
C VAL A 68 -22.69 8.31 -10.69
N GLY A 69 -23.58 9.23 -10.26
CA GLY A 69 -23.46 10.66 -10.51
C GLY A 69 -22.46 11.37 -9.61
N THR A 70 -22.24 10.85 -8.40
CA THR A 70 -21.42 11.50 -7.36
C THR A 70 -20.10 10.78 -7.11
N SER A 71 -20.03 9.47 -7.32
CA SER A 71 -18.82 8.72 -7.00
C SER A 71 -17.71 8.93 -8.00
N THR A 72 -16.57 9.37 -7.47
CA THR A 72 -15.32 9.50 -8.19
C THR A 72 -14.25 8.62 -7.55
N THR A 73 -13.36 8.07 -8.37
CA THR A 73 -12.17 7.34 -7.92
C THR A 73 -10.98 8.02 -8.56
N ASP A 74 -9.90 8.19 -7.80
CA ASP A 74 -8.65 8.70 -8.36
C ASP A 74 -7.89 7.61 -9.14
N LEU A 75 -8.34 6.34 -9.11
CA LEU A 75 -7.60 5.15 -9.55
C LEU A 75 -6.17 5.06 -8.99
N THR A 76 -5.80 5.93 -8.04
CA THR A 76 -4.40 6.34 -7.79
C THR A 76 -4.09 6.75 -6.35
N SER A 77 -4.89 6.38 -5.36
CA SER A 77 -4.55 6.57 -3.94
C SER A 77 -3.34 5.72 -3.45
N VAL A 78 -2.57 5.11 -4.37
CA VAL A 78 -1.24 4.53 -4.09
C VAL A 78 -0.19 5.64 -4.20
N PRO A 79 0.53 6.00 -3.11
CA PRO A 79 1.62 6.97 -3.20
C PRO A 79 2.62 6.55 -4.29
N SER A 80 2.98 7.48 -5.18
CA SER A 80 3.86 7.21 -6.34
C SER A 80 5.15 6.44 -6.00
N VAL A 81 5.70 6.61 -4.80
CA VAL A 81 6.89 5.90 -4.31
C VAL A 81 6.67 4.39 -4.13
N PHE A 82 5.42 3.91 -4.13
CA PHE A 82 5.05 2.49 -4.03
C PHE A 82 4.45 1.94 -5.34
N ALA A 83 4.31 2.76 -6.39
CA ALA A 83 3.78 2.32 -7.68
C ALA A 83 4.68 1.27 -8.37
N TRP A 84 5.95 1.15 -7.98
CA TRP A 84 6.85 0.08 -8.43
C TRP A 84 6.49 -1.29 -7.82
N LEU A 85 5.84 -1.32 -6.65
CA LEU A 85 5.49 -2.55 -5.93
C LEU A 85 4.10 -3.06 -6.31
N VAL A 86 3.14 -2.16 -6.54
CA VAL A 86 1.78 -2.48 -6.96
C VAL A 86 1.46 -1.67 -8.24
N PRO A 87 1.42 -2.32 -9.42
CA PRO A 87 1.13 -1.62 -10.66
C PRO A 87 -0.30 -1.06 -10.64
N ARG A 88 -0.53 0.11 -11.26
CA ARG A 88 -1.82 0.82 -11.22
C ARG A 88 -3.00 0.06 -11.84
N THR A 89 -2.72 -0.90 -12.72
CA THR A 89 -3.73 -1.71 -13.40
C THR A 89 -3.35 -3.18 -13.36
N GLY A 90 -4.33 -4.05 -13.57
CA GLY A 90 -4.15 -5.49 -13.63
C GLY A 90 -5.33 -6.23 -13.02
N ARG A 91 -5.11 -7.50 -12.66
CA ARG A 91 -6.17 -8.37 -12.10
C ARG A 91 -6.83 -7.82 -10.83
N HIS A 92 -6.16 -6.95 -10.09
CA HIS A 92 -6.69 -6.37 -8.85
C HIS A 92 -7.56 -5.13 -9.07
N LEU A 93 -7.61 -4.57 -10.29
CA LEU A 93 -8.36 -3.33 -10.58
C LEU A 93 -9.84 -3.41 -10.18
N PRO A 94 -10.61 -4.47 -10.50
CA PRO A 94 -12.01 -4.56 -10.06
C PRO A 94 -12.14 -4.53 -8.53
N ALA A 95 -11.20 -5.16 -7.80
CA ALA A 95 -11.20 -5.16 -6.35
C ALA A 95 -10.88 -3.77 -5.78
N ALA A 96 -9.94 -3.04 -6.39
CA ALA A 96 -9.61 -1.68 -6.00
C ALA A 96 -10.81 -0.72 -6.19
N LEU A 97 -11.49 -0.80 -7.33
CA LEU A 97 -12.70 0.00 -7.59
C LEU A 97 -13.82 -0.29 -6.59
N VAL A 98 -13.99 -1.57 -6.19
CA VAL A 98 -14.94 -1.94 -5.13
C VAL A 98 -14.51 -1.36 -3.79
N HIS A 99 -13.23 -1.42 -3.44
CA HIS A 99 -12.73 -0.84 -2.20
C HIS A 99 -12.93 0.66 -2.16
N ASP A 100 -12.50 1.39 -3.19
CA ASP A 100 -12.65 2.85 -3.28
C ASP A 100 -14.11 3.26 -3.12
N ALA A 101 -15.04 2.58 -3.78
CA ALA A 101 -16.45 2.92 -3.71
C ALA A 101 -17.14 2.51 -2.38
N LEU A 102 -16.55 1.61 -1.60
CA LEU A 102 -17.01 1.30 -0.23
C LEU A 102 -16.47 2.30 0.79
N VAL A 103 -15.51 3.12 0.40
CA VAL A 103 -14.79 4.04 1.25
C VAL A 103 -15.30 5.43 0.95
N ALA A 104 -16.13 5.95 1.84
CA ALA A 104 -16.59 7.32 1.69
C ALA A 104 -15.44 8.29 2.00
N ASP A 105 -15.34 9.36 1.22
CA ASP A 105 -14.61 10.55 1.65
C ASP A 105 -15.35 11.26 2.81
N ALA A 106 -14.68 12.21 3.46
CA ALA A 106 -15.21 12.87 4.66
C ALA A 106 -16.58 13.55 4.43
N ASP A 107 -16.83 13.99 3.20
CA ASP A 107 -18.04 14.69 2.77
C ASP A 107 -19.05 13.78 2.06
N GLU A 108 -18.73 12.49 1.87
CA GLU A 108 -19.59 11.53 1.19
C GLU A 108 -20.38 10.66 2.19
N PRO A 109 -21.64 10.31 1.87
CA PRO A 109 -22.39 9.37 2.70
C PRO A 109 -21.75 7.99 2.65
N ALA A 110 -21.65 7.33 3.81
CA ALA A 110 -21.13 5.97 3.88
C ALA A 110 -21.98 4.99 3.06
N TYR A 111 -21.30 4.01 2.44
CA TYR A 111 -21.99 2.99 1.65
C TYR A 111 -22.96 2.17 2.51
N LEU A 112 -24.21 2.09 2.04
CA LEU A 112 -25.24 1.24 2.62
C LEU A 112 -25.46 0.01 1.73
N THR A 113 -25.38 -1.16 2.33
CA THR A 113 -25.79 -2.42 1.69
C THR A 113 -27.28 -2.41 1.34
N ALA A 114 -27.73 -3.34 0.48
CA ALA A 114 -29.15 -3.48 0.13
C ALA A 114 -30.06 -3.71 1.35
N GLN A 115 -29.50 -4.23 2.45
CA GLN A 115 -30.18 -4.45 3.73
C GLN A 115 -30.15 -3.21 4.65
N GLY A 116 -29.66 -2.07 4.18
CA GLY A 116 -29.58 -0.82 4.94
C GLY A 116 -28.45 -0.79 5.97
N ARG A 117 -27.53 -1.77 5.97
CA ARG A 117 -26.38 -1.78 6.87
C ARG A 117 -25.23 -0.97 6.28
N GLN A 118 -24.68 -0.07 7.09
CA GLN A 118 -23.47 0.69 6.78
C GLN A 118 -22.24 -0.21 6.83
N VAL A 119 -21.38 -0.10 5.81
CA VAL A 119 -20.10 -0.80 5.75
C VAL A 119 -19.02 0.06 6.40
N ASP A 120 -18.31 -0.48 7.38
CA ASP A 120 -17.19 0.22 8.02
C ASP A 120 -15.88 0.05 7.22
N ARG A 121 -14.87 0.89 7.51
CA ARG A 121 -13.59 0.88 6.78
C ARG A 121 -12.87 -0.46 6.86
N VAL A 122 -13.02 -1.19 7.96
CA VAL A 122 -12.35 -2.48 8.19
C VAL A 122 -13.06 -3.61 7.47
N GLU A 123 -14.38 -3.55 7.36
CA GLU A 123 -15.15 -4.41 6.47
C GLU A 123 -14.78 -4.18 5.01
N ALA A 124 -14.62 -2.93 4.58
CA ALA A 124 -14.14 -2.60 3.23
C ALA A 124 -12.76 -3.20 2.94
N ASP A 125 -11.81 -3.09 3.88
CA ASP A 125 -10.48 -3.71 3.74
C ASP A 125 -10.55 -5.24 3.63
N ARG A 126 -11.45 -5.90 4.37
CA ARG A 126 -11.69 -7.34 4.25
C ARG A 126 -12.24 -7.68 2.86
N VAL A 127 -13.27 -6.96 2.41
CA VAL A 127 -13.86 -7.11 1.07
C VAL A 127 -12.78 -6.99 0.01
N PHE A 128 -11.91 -5.98 0.10
CA PHE A 128 -10.80 -5.78 -0.83
C PHE A 128 -9.86 -6.99 -0.93
N ARG A 129 -9.45 -7.55 0.22
CA ARG A 129 -8.59 -8.73 0.26
C ARG A 129 -9.25 -9.95 -0.38
N ASP A 130 -10.51 -10.20 -0.05
CA ASP A 130 -11.25 -11.35 -0.54
C ASP A 130 -11.53 -11.19 -2.05
N ALA A 131 -11.90 -9.99 -2.48
CA ALA A 131 -12.09 -9.62 -3.88
C ALA A 131 -10.82 -9.80 -4.71
N MET A 132 -9.65 -9.42 -4.18
CA MET A 132 -8.36 -9.69 -4.81
C MET A 132 -8.07 -11.20 -4.95
N ALA A 133 -8.50 -12.01 -3.99
CA ALA A 133 -8.40 -13.47 -4.10
C ALA A 133 -9.23 -13.99 -5.28
N ASP A 134 -10.45 -13.47 -5.41
CA ASP A 134 -11.41 -13.89 -6.43
C ASP A 134 -11.00 -13.48 -7.84
N THR A 135 -10.27 -12.38 -8.00
CA THR A 135 -9.64 -12.01 -9.29
C THR A 135 -8.34 -12.78 -9.60
N GLY A 136 -7.91 -13.68 -8.72
CA GLY A 136 -6.68 -14.46 -8.89
C GLY A 136 -5.40 -13.66 -8.65
N THR A 137 -5.46 -12.62 -7.81
CA THR A 137 -4.26 -11.89 -7.38
C THR A 137 -3.38 -12.78 -6.51
N GLY A 138 -2.07 -12.80 -6.78
CA GLY A 138 -1.11 -13.63 -6.05
C GLY A 138 -1.12 -13.35 -4.54
N VAL A 139 -0.90 -14.40 -3.74
CA VAL A 139 -1.05 -14.37 -2.27
C VAL A 139 -0.22 -13.25 -1.64
N VAL A 140 1.07 -13.13 -1.98
CA VAL A 140 1.95 -12.11 -1.43
C VAL A 140 1.45 -10.70 -1.74
N ARG A 141 1.12 -10.41 -3.01
CA ARG A 141 0.61 -9.10 -3.44
C ARG A 141 -0.69 -8.75 -2.73
N ARG A 142 -1.61 -9.71 -2.60
CA ARG A 142 -2.87 -9.56 -1.90
C ARG A 142 -2.66 -9.18 -0.43
N TRP A 143 -1.74 -9.85 0.26
CA TRP A 143 -1.42 -9.54 1.66
C TRP A 143 -0.73 -8.18 1.81
N LEU A 144 0.21 -7.82 0.92
CA LEU A 144 0.84 -6.50 0.92
C LEU A 144 -0.18 -5.38 0.73
N ALA A 145 -1.02 -5.49 -0.31
CA ALA A 145 -2.05 -4.50 -0.60
C ALA A 145 -3.09 -4.38 0.53
N TRP A 146 -3.57 -5.51 1.07
CA TRP A 146 -4.48 -5.51 2.22
C TRP A 146 -3.85 -4.85 3.46
N SER A 147 -2.58 -5.14 3.73
CA SER A 147 -1.91 -4.57 4.90
C SER A 147 -1.72 -3.06 4.74
N ALA A 148 -1.42 -2.58 3.53
CA ALA A 148 -1.31 -1.16 3.23
C ALA A 148 -2.64 -0.40 3.47
N VAL A 149 -3.77 -0.91 2.95
CA VAL A 149 -5.08 -0.28 3.21
C VAL A 149 -5.47 -0.37 4.68
N THR A 150 -5.13 -1.47 5.38
CA THR A 150 -5.33 -1.59 6.83
C THR A 150 -4.54 -0.54 7.61
N LEU A 151 -3.29 -0.26 7.22
CA LEU A 151 -2.50 0.80 7.83
C LEU A 151 -3.12 2.18 7.57
N ALA A 152 -3.59 2.44 6.35
CA ALA A 152 -4.31 3.68 6.03
C ALA A 152 -5.59 3.82 6.88
N THR A 153 -6.33 2.73 7.09
CA THR A 153 -7.48 2.66 8.00
C THR A 153 -7.11 3.01 9.44
N LEU A 154 -5.95 2.57 9.93
CA LEU A 154 -5.49 2.87 11.30
C LEU A 154 -4.95 4.30 11.48
N VAL A 155 -4.35 4.88 10.43
CA VAL A 155 -3.59 6.13 10.54
C VAL A 155 -4.33 7.34 9.97
N VAL A 156 -5.09 7.15 8.90
CA VAL A 156 -5.66 8.23 8.08
C VAL A 156 -7.20 8.26 8.13
N ALA A 157 -7.87 7.12 8.24
CA ALA A 157 -9.32 7.07 8.09
C ALA A 157 -10.07 7.95 9.11
N PRO A 158 -11.15 8.65 8.68
CA PRO A 158 -12.00 9.43 9.57
C PRO A 158 -12.63 8.56 10.65
N ARG A 159 -12.71 9.07 11.88
CA ARG A 159 -13.23 8.31 13.04
C ARG A 159 -14.67 7.82 12.84
N VAL A 160 -15.49 8.57 12.09
CA VAL A 160 -16.90 8.22 11.83
C VAL A 160 -17.05 6.91 11.04
N GLN A 161 -15.99 6.48 10.34
CA GLN A 161 -15.98 5.25 9.53
C GLN A 161 -15.35 4.06 10.25
N LEU A 162 -14.95 4.24 11.51
CA LEU A 162 -14.28 3.21 12.30
C LEU A 162 -15.27 2.59 13.29
N PRO A 163 -15.22 1.26 13.52
CA PRO A 163 -16.15 0.57 14.40
C PRO A 163 -15.82 0.73 15.90
N TRP A 164 -14.84 1.55 16.25
CA TRP A 164 -14.34 1.70 17.62
C TRP A 164 -14.33 3.17 18.06
N GLY A 165 -14.31 3.38 19.38
CA GLY A 165 -14.25 4.71 19.98
C GLY A 165 -12.90 5.42 19.82
N ALA A 166 -12.86 6.71 20.17
CA ALA A 166 -11.69 7.57 19.98
C ALA A 166 -10.44 7.08 20.72
N VAL A 167 -10.57 6.64 21.98
CA VAL A 167 -9.45 6.18 22.82
C VAL A 167 -8.79 4.94 22.21
N GLU A 168 -9.61 3.96 21.81
CA GLU A 168 -9.12 2.74 21.17
C GLU A 168 -8.48 3.05 19.80
N GLY A 169 -9.07 3.96 19.03
CA GLY A 169 -8.49 4.43 17.76
C GLY A 169 -7.10 5.06 17.93
N TRP A 170 -6.93 5.94 18.92
CA TRP A 170 -5.63 6.55 19.24
C TRP A 170 -4.60 5.52 19.69
N TRP A 171 -4.99 4.57 20.56
CA TRP A 171 -4.10 3.49 20.99
C TRP A 171 -3.63 2.65 19.79
N ARG A 172 -4.57 2.20 18.94
CA ARG A 172 -4.25 1.39 17.75
C ARG A 172 -3.35 2.14 16.77
N ARG A 173 -3.60 3.43 16.55
CA ARG A 173 -2.76 4.31 15.72
C ARG A 173 -1.36 4.45 16.32
N GLY A 174 -1.27 4.69 17.63
CA GLY A 174 0.00 4.80 18.36
C GLY A 174 0.82 3.52 18.23
N VAL A 175 0.22 2.36 18.50
CA VAL A 175 0.88 1.05 18.33
C VAL A 175 1.37 0.84 16.90
N ALA A 176 0.54 1.12 15.89
CA ALA A 176 0.91 0.96 14.49
C ALA A 176 2.09 1.86 14.10
N VAL A 177 2.02 3.16 14.41
CA VAL A 177 3.08 4.13 14.06
C VAL A 177 4.37 3.83 14.83
N LEU A 178 4.30 3.63 16.15
CA LEU A 178 5.48 3.39 16.98
C LEU A 178 6.17 2.07 16.60
N SER A 179 5.42 1.00 16.31
CA SER A 179 6.02 -0.26 15.86
C SER A 179 6.74 -0.11 14.52
N LEU A 180 6.16 0.59 13.54
CA LEU A 180 6.82 0.82 12.25
C LEU A 180 8.05 1.72 12.37
N LEU A 181 7.99 2.77 13.20
CA LEU A 181 9.15 3.63 13.48
C LEU A 181 10.26 2.86 14.17
N LEU A 182 9.93 2.01 15.14
CA LEU A 182 10.90 1.17 15.82
C LEU A 182 11.54 0.17 14.85
N ILE A 183 10.77 -0.46 13.96
CA ILE A 183 11.29 -1.37 12.94
C ILE A 183 12.24 -0.63 11.99
N ALA A 184 11.87 0.56 11.51
CA ALA A 184 12.72 1.36 10.63
C ALA A 184 14.02 1.77 11.34
N TRP A 185 13.93 2.22 12.60
CA TRP A 185 15.10 2.56 13.41
C TRP A 185 16.03 1.37 13.63
N LEU A 186 15.50 0.23 14.04
CA LEU A 186 16.29 -0.99 14.26
C LEU A 186 16.90 -1.52 12.96
N GLY A 187 16.18 -1.44 11.84
CA GLY A 187 16.70 -1.78 10.52
C GLY A 187 17.85 -0.86 10.09
N TRP A 188 17.75 0.44 10.38
CA TRP A 188 18.83 1.39 10.17
C TRP A 188 20.07 1.05 11.02
N CYS A 189 19.89 0.81 12.32
CA CYS A 189 20.98 0.42 13.22
C CYS A 189 21.67 -0.87 12.78
N ALA A 190 20.89 -1.91 12.45
CA ALA A 190 21.41 -3.19 11.98
C ALA A 190 22.22 -3.08 10.68
N SER A 191 21.89 -2.10 9.84
CA SER A 191 22.58 -1.92 8.56
C SER A 191 23.89 -1.18 8.70
N TRP A 192 23.97 -0.23 9.63
CA TRP A 192 25.25 0.35 10.02
C TRP A 192 26.15 -0.67 10.72
N ASP A 193 25.59 -1.53 11.57
CA ASP A 193 26.35 -2.62 12.21
C ASP A 193 26.96 -3.59 11.19
N LEU A 194 26.25 -3.87 10.08
CA LEU A 194 26.71 -4.74 8.99
C LEU A 194 27.77 -4.11 8.06
N VAL A 195 27.77 -2.78 7.88
CA VAL A 195 28.62 -2.10 6.89
C VAL A 195 29.94 -1.63 7.52
N ASP A 196 29.88 -0.96 8.68
CA ASP A 196 31.07 -0.49 9.40
C ASP A 196 30.71 -0.09 10.84
N ARG A 197 31.06 -0.95 11.82
CA ARG A 197 30.85 -0.71 13.25
C ARG A 197 31.61 0.50 13.80
N SER A 198 32.63 0.99 13.11
CA SER A 198 33.41 2.17 13.52
C SER A 198 32.79 3.49 13.08
N ALA A 199 31.72 3.44 12.27
CA ALA A 199 30.99 4.63 11.87
C ALA A 199 30.34 5.29 13.11
N PRO A 200 30.36 6.63 13.21
CA PRO A 200 29.84 7.37 14.37
C PRO A 200 28.33 7.20 14.60
N LEU A 201 27.62 6.55 13.67
CA LEU A 201 26.18 6.27 13.74
C LEU A 201 25.85 4.77 13.97
N ALA A 202 26.87 3.91 14.10
CA ALA A 202 26.66 2.49 14.39
C ALA A 202 26.17 2.33 15.84
N VAL A 203 24.90 1.96 15.99
CA VAL A 203 24.34 1.57 17.29
C VAL A 203 24.38 0.05 17.35
N PRO A 204 25.14 -0.54 18.29
CA PRO A 204 25.25 -1.99 18.37
C PRO A 204 23.89 -2.59 18.70
N VAL A 205 23.55 -3.63 17.96
CA VAL A 205 22.25 -4.29 18.07
C VAL A 205 22.43 -5.59 18.86
N PRO A 206 21.68 -5.81 19.95
CA PRO A 206 22.02 -6.86 20.93
C PRO A 206 21.86 -8.30 20.42
N TRP A 207 21.27 -8.52 19.24
CA TRP A 207 21.08 -9.84 18.65
C TRP A 207 22.02 -10.15 17.47
N VAL A 208 22.88 -9.21 17.07
CA VAL A 208 23.90 -9.45 16.04
C VAL A 208 25.23 -9.68 16.77
N PRO A 209 25.75 -10.93 16.80
CA PRO A 209 27.02 -11.20 17.44
C PRO A 209 28.18 -10.64 16.62
N GLU A 210 29.31 -10.39 17.27
CA GLU A 210 30.57 -10.13 16.58
C GLU A 210 31.11 -11.47 16.04
N GLY A 211 31.28 -11.59 14.72
CA GLY A 211 31.67 -12.87 14.14
C GLY A 211 32.00 -12.80 12.65
N GLU A 212 31.88 -13.94 11.98
CA GLU A 212 32.02 -13.99 10.53
C GLU A 212 30.85 -13.26 9.86
N TRP A 213 31.11 -12.59 8.73
CA TRP A 213 30.10 -11.81 8.02
C TRP A 213 28.80 -12.57 7.71
N LEU A 214 28.89 -13.89 7.43
CA LEU A 214 27.71 -14.73 7.20
C LEU A 214 26.85 -14.90 8.44
N GLU A 215 27.47 -14.99 9.63
CA GLU A 215 26.78 -15.08 10.90
C GLU A 215 26.06 -13.78 11.22
N GLU A 216 26.72 -12.64 11.01
CA GLU A 216 26.14 -11.30 11.18
C GLU A 216 24.94 -11.09 10.24
N LEU A 217 25.09 -11.47 8.97
CA LEU A 217 24.00 -11.41 7.99
C LEU A 217 22.82 -12.29 8.39
N ALA A 218 23.08 -13.52 8.85
CA ALA A 218 22.03 -14.44 9.27
C ALA A 218 21.25 -13.91 10.49
N HIS A 219 21.95 -13.38 11.50
CA HIS A 219 21.32 -12.78 12.67
C HIS A 219 20.59 -11.48 12.35
N GLY A 220 21.15 -10.64 11.46
CA GLY A 220 20.47 -9.45 10.93
C GLY A 220 19.17 -9.80 10.20
N ALA A 221 19.22 -10.81 9.32
CA ALA A 221 18.04 -11.32 8.61
C ALA A 221 17.00 -11.94 9.57
N ALA A 222 17.45 -12.68 10.60
CA ALA A 222 16.57 -13.21 11.63
C ALA A 222 15.88 -12.09 12.42
N GLY A 223 16.63 -11.04 12.80
CA GLY A 223 16.08 -9.85 13.45
C GLY A 223 15.03 -9.13 12.58
N ALA A 224 15.29 -8.99 11.29
CA ALA A 224 14.38 -8.40 10.31
C ALA A 224 13.06 -9.18 10.11
N ILE A 225 13.00 -10.45 10.57
CA ILE A 225 11.79 -11.27 10.55
C ILE A 225 11.16 -11.31 11.93
N VAL A 226 11.91 -11.72 12.95
CA VAL A 226 11.39 -12.00 14.30
C VAL A 226 10.87 -10.72 14.97
N VAL A 227 11.61 -9.62 14.91
CA VAL A 227 11.21 -8.37 15.59
C VAL A 227 9.89 -7.84 15.02
N PRO A 228 9.70 -7.72 13.69
CA PRO A 228 8.41 -7.36 13.12
C PRO A 228 7.26 -8.32 13.43
N LEU A 229 7.51 -9.63 13.47
CA LEU A 229 6.48 -10.61 13.82
C LEU A 229 5.99 -10.42 15.25
N LEU A 230 6.90 -10.19 16.20
CA LEU A 230 6.57 -9.93 17.60
C LEU A 230 5.83 -8.60 17.78
N LEU A 231 6.32 -7.52 17.16
CA LEU A 231 5.65 -6.22 17.19
C LEU A 231 4.27 -6.27 16.50
N GLY A 232 4.13 -7.07 15.45
CA GLY A 232 2.86 -7.32 14.78
C GLY A 232 1.80 -7.89 15.73
N LEU A 233 2.16 -8.70 16.72
CA LEU A 233 1.21 -9.23 17.71
C LEU A 233 0.50 -8.12 18.50
N LEU A 234 1.16 -6.98 18.72
CA LEU A 234 0.60 -5.83 19.44
C LEU A 234 -0.58 -5.18 18.68
N TRP A 235 -0.70 -5.43 17.37
CA TRP A 235 -1.79 -4.91 16.56
C TRP A 235 -3.13 -5.64 16.79
N GLY A 236 -3.14 -6.68 17.64
CA GLY A 236 -4.35 -7.42 18.03
C GLY A 236 -5.02 -8.09 16.81
N ARG A 237 -6.24 -7.66 16.47
CA ARG A 237 -6.97 -8.21 15.32
C ARG A 237 -6.24 -7.99 13.97
N PHE A 238 -5.37 -6.99 13.89
CA PHE A 238 -4.60 -6.66 12.69
C PHE A 238 -3.18 -7.24 12.71
N ARG A 239 -2.91 -8.25 13.55
CA ARG A 239 -1.57 -8.84 13.70
C ARG A 239 -0.90 -9.28 12.40
N MET A 240 -1.69 -9.80 11.46
CA MET A 240 -1.17 -10.22 10.16
C MET A 240 -0.77 -9.03 9.28
N ALA A 241 -1.51 -7.91 9.37
CA ALA A 241 -1.14 -6.69 8.64
C ALA A 241 0.16 -6.10 9.20
N GLY A 242 0.27 -6.02 10.54
CA GLY A 242 1.48 -5.57 11.22
C GLY A 242 2.69 -6.44 10.90
N ALA A 243 2.53 -7.77 10.90
CA ALA A 243 3.58 -8.71 10.53
C ALA A 243 4.04 -8.53 9.07
N VAL A 244 3.10 -8.48 8.11
CA VAL A 244 3.43 -8.33 6.68
C VAL A 244 4.10 -6.99 6.39
N LEU A 245 3.54 -5.89 6.91
CA LEU A 245 4.13 -4.56 6.74
C LEU A 245 5.47 -4.44 7.43
N GLY A 246 5.60 -4.94 8.66
CA GLY A 246 6.82 -4.84 9.43
C GLY A 246 7.97 -5.64 8.79
N VAL A 247 7.72 -6.88 8.37
CA VAL A 247 8.73 -7.69 7.66
C VAL A 247 9.07 -7.05 6.32
N GLY A 248 8.05 -6.59 5.57
CA GLY A 248 8.26 -5.90 4.30
C GLY A 248 9.11 -4.63 4.47
N LEU A 249 8.81 -3.82 5.48
CA LEU A 249 9.56 -2.61 5.80
C LEU A 249 11.00 -2.93 6.20
N ALA A 250 11.23 -3.91 7.07
CA ALA A 250 12.58 -4.29 7.51
C ALA A 250 13.46 -4.76 6.34
N LEU A 251 12.91 -5.60 5.46
CA LEU A 251 13.64 -6.14 4.31
C LEU A 251 13.84 -5.12 3.17
N LEU A 252 12.86 -4.22 2.97
CA LEU A 252 12.86 -3.26 1.87
C LEU A 252 13.24 -1.84 2.30
N LEU A 253 13.70 -1.65 3.55
CA LEU A 253 14.00 -0.33 4.10
C LEU A 253 14.94 0.47 3.19
N HIS A 254 16.10 -0.10 2.87
CA HIS A 254 17.15 0.53 2.08
C HIS A 254 16.70 0.84 0.66
N VAL A 255 15.99 -0.11 0.03
CA VAL A 255 15.44 0.09 -1.31
C VAL A 255 14.43 1.23 -1.31
N THR A 256 13.57 1.29 -0.29
CA THR A 256 12.56 2.34 -0.13
C THR A 256 13.20 3.70 0.10
N VAL A 257 14.23 3.78 0.96
CA VAL A 257 15.00 5.01 1.20
C VAL A 257 15.69 5.47 -0.09
N LEU A 258 16.38 4.57 -0.79
CA LEU A 258 17.07 4.88 -2.04
C LEU A 258 16.11 5.40 -3.12
N VAL A 259 15.00 4.70 -3.37
CA VAL A 259 13.98 5.13 -4.33
C VAL A 259 13.37 6.47 -3.93
N GLY A 260 13.13 6.69 -2.63
CA GLY A 260 12.66 7.95 -2.10
C GLY A 260 13.63 9.11 -2.36
N VAL A 261 14.92 8.92 -2.08
CA VAL A 261 15.98 9.91 -2.35
C VAL A 261 16.05 10.24 -3.85
N LEU A 262 16.07 9.22 -4.71
CA LEU A 262 16.11 9.41 -6.16
C LEU A 262 14.87 10.16 -6.68
N THR A 263 13.70 9.86 -6.11
CA THR A 263 12.44 10.54 -6.47
C THR A 263 12.45 12.01 -6.04
N LEU A 264 12.95 12.31 -4.83
CA LEU A 264 13.11 13.69 -4.36
C LEU A 264 14.12 14.47 -5.20
N LEU A 265 15.24 13.83 -5.58
CA LEU A 265 16.23 14.43 -6.47
C LEU A 265 15.60 14.77 -7.83
N TYR A 266 14.90 13.82 -8.44
CA TYR A 266 14.18 14.03 -9.70
C TYR A 266 13.20 15.21 -9.59
N ARG A 267 12.34 15.22 -8.57
CA ARG A 267 11.38 16.31 -8.33
C ARG A 267 12.07 17.65 -8.11
N GLY A 268 13.23 17.66 -7.44
CA GLY A 268 14.05 18.85 -7.27
C GLY A 268 14.58 19.39 -8.59
N VAL A 269 15.11 18.51 -9.44
CA VAL A 269 15.57 18.87 -10.80
C VAL A 269 14.41 19.41 -11.64
N GLU A 270 13.26 18.77 -11.60
CA GLU A 270 12.06 19.21 -12.32
C GLU A 270 11.57 20.59 -11.82
N ALA A 271 11.56 20.82 -10.51
CA ALA A 271 11.23 22.11 -9.91
C ALA A 271 12.24 23.23 -10.28
N VAL A 272 13.52 22.90 -10.41
CA VAL A 272 14.55 23.85 -10.88
C VAL A 272 14.43 24.09 -12.37
N ALA A 273 14.20 23.07 -13.19
CA ALA A 273 14.06 23.18 -14.64
C ALA A 273 12.85 24.03 -15.04
N THR A 274 11.73 23.88 -14.32
CA THR A 274 10.53 24.68 -14.54
C THR A 274 10.70 26.14 -14.13
N ARG A 275 11.57 26.45 -13.15
CA ARG A 275 11.82 27.84 -12.70
C ARG A 275 12.97 28.53 -13.43
N VAL A 276 14.07 27.80 -13.71
CA VAL A 276 15.29 28.34 -14.31
C VAL A 276 15.94 27.27 -15.22
N PRO A 277 15.48 27.13 -16.48
CA PRO A 277 15.86 26.03 -17.36
C PRO A 277 17.36 26.00 -17.70
N LEU A 278 18.01 27.17 -17.74
CA LEU A 278 19.45 27.28 -17.99
C LEU A 278 20.31 26.71 -16.85
N LEU A 279 19.90 26.89 -15.58
CA LEU A 279 20.60 26.32 -14.43
C LEU A 279 20.43 24.81 -14.35
N ALA A 280 19.24 24.29 -14.68
CA ALA A 280 19.01 22.85 -14.75
C ALA A 280 19.91 22.17 -15.80
N GLY A 281 20.06 22.77 -16.98
CA GLY A 281 20.98 22.29 -18.01
C GLY A 281 22.43 22.27 -17.53
N ALA A 282 22.89 23.33 -16.86
CA ALA A 282 24.25 23.41 -16.32
C ALA A 282 24.53 22.36 -15.22
N VAL A 283 23.56 22.11 -14.32
CA VAL A 283 23.69 21.10 -13.25
C VAL A 283 23.76 19.69 -13.83
N VAL A 284 22.94 19.36 -14.82
CA VAL A 284 22.97 18.04 -15.47
C VAL A 284 24.28 17.82 -16.21
N VAL A 285 24.72 18.79 -17.02
CA VAL A 285 25.98 18.70 -17.76
C VAL A 285 27.18 18.60 -16.81
N GLY A 286 27.20 19.41 -15.75
CA GLY A 286 28.23 19.35 -14.71
C GLY A 286 28.24 18.02 -13.96
N GLY A 287 27.07 17.48 -13.62
CA GLY A 287 26.92 16.18 -12.98
C GLY A 287 27.44 15.04 -13.86
N VAL A 288 27.06 15.01 -15.14
CA VAL A 288 27.54 14.00 -16.11
C VAL A 288 29.06 14.10 -16.29
N ALA A 289 29.60 15.31 -16.45
CA ALA A 289 31.05 15.51 -16.58
C ALA A 289 31.80 15.01 -15.33
N ALA A 290 31.30 15.31 -14.13
CA ALA A 290 31.89 14.83 -12.88
C ALA A 290 31.82 13.30 -12.74
N SER A 291 30.70 12.69 -13.13
CA SER A 291 30.56 11.22 -13.13
C SER A 291 31.51 10.55 -14.13
N VAL A 292 31.69 11.13 -15.33
CA VAL A 292 32.65 10.62 -16.32
C VAL A 292 34.08 10.71 -15.77
N VAL A 293 34.45 11.82 -15.13
CA VAL A 293 35.77 11.97 -14.50
C VAL A 293 35.98 10.92 -13.41
N LEU A 294 35.00 10.71 -12.51
CA LEU A 294 35.08 9.69 -11.45
C LEU A 294 35.22 8.26 -12.01
N VAL A 295 34.51 7.94 -13.09
CA VAL A 295 34.61 6.61 -13.72
C VAL A 295 35.97 6.42 -14.39
N LEU A 296 36.50 7.46 -15.04
CA LEU A 296 37.83 7.40 -15.66
C LEU A 296 38.93 7.27 -14.60
N ASP A 297 38.81 7.97 -13.48
CA ASP A 297 39.78 7.92 -12.37
C ASP A 297 39.77 6.54 -11.67
N ALA A 298 38.62 5.87 -11.62
CA ALA A 298 38.50 4.51 -11.08
C ALA A 298 39.01 3.40 -12.03
N LEU A 299 39.29 3.73 -13.30
CA LEU A 299 39.77 2.79 -14.32
C LEU A 299 41.30 2.85 -14.53
N VAL A 300 41.99 3.80 -13.90
CA VAL A 300 43.45 4.01 -13.95
C VAL A 300 44.11 3.44 -12.70
#